data_AF-A0A9E5GR10-F1
#
_entry.id   AF-A0A9E5GR10-F1
#
_cell.length_a   1.000
_cell.length_b   1.000
_cell.length_c   1.000
_cell.angle_alpha   90.00
_cell.angle_beta   90.00
_cell.angle_gamma   90.00
#
_symmetry.space_group_name_H-M   'P 1'
#
loop_
_entity.id
_entity.type
_entity.pdbx_description
1 polymer ?
#
loop_
_entity_poly.entity_id
_entity_poly.type
_entity_poly.pdbx_seq_one_letter_code
_entity_poly.pdbx_strand_id
1 'polypeptide(L)' 'MYIYILDLYDQGITDSKTIASMTKLNPYSITKNLKNIKKMQDRKDYIKKFYNNLIVLDNKIKSGKIPDSYFRL' A
#
# COMPACT_ATOMS: atom_id res chain seq x y z
N MET A 1 3.03 1.01 1.11
CA MET A 1 3.68 1.51 -0.13
C MET A 1 2.70 2.33 -0.97
N TYR A 2 1.65 1.72 -1.52
CA TYR A 2 0.70 2.40 -2.44
C TYR A 2 -0.04 3.58 -1.80
N ILE A 3 -0.43 3.46 -0.52
CA ILE A 3 -1.11 4.54 0.21
C ILE A 3 -0.22 5.79 0.33
N TYR A 4 1.07 5.62 0.66
CA TYR A 4 2.01 6.74 0.79
C TYR A 4 2.29 7.44 -0.55
N ILE A 5 2.40 6.68 -1.64
CA ILE A 5 2.59 7.26 -2.97
C ILE A 5 1.33 8.06 -3.38
N LEU A 6 0.13 7.53 -3.12
CA LEU A 6 -1.13 8.23 -3.37
C LEU A 6 -1.24 9.51 -2.54
N ASP A 7 -0.91 9.44 -1.26
CA ASP A 7 -1.00 10.58 -0.35
C ASP A 7 -0.07 11.73 -0.76
N LEU A 8 1.19 11.41 -1.08
CA LEU A 8 2.15 12.41 -1.60
C LEU A 8 1.71 12.98 -2.95
N TYR A 9 1.16 12.15 -3.83
CA TYR A 9 0.64 12.59 -5.11
C TYR A 9 -0.56 13.54 -4.95
N ASP A 10 -1.48 13.23 -4.03
CA ASP A 10 -2.64 14.07 -3.71
C ASP A 10 -2.22 15.40 -3.05
N GLN A 11 -1.07 15.45 -2.38
CA GLN A 11 -0.43 16.66 -1.87
C GLN A 11 0.32 17.47 -2.96
N GLY A 12 0.26 17.03 -4.22
CA GLY A 12 0.91 17.70 -5.36
C GLY A 12 2.38 17.29 -5.58
N ILE A 13 2.92 16.37 -4.78
CA ILE A 13 4.27 15.84 -4.94
C ILE A 13 4.23 14.73 -5.99
N THR A 14 4.56 15.08 -7.23
CA THR A 14 4.44 14.17 -8.39
C THR A 14 5.78 13.66 -8.92
N ASP A 15 6.89 14.25 -8.47
CA ASP A 15 8.24 13.86 -8.89
C ASP A 15 8.71 12.56 -8.22
N SER A 16 9.18 11.62 -9.03
CA SER A 16 9.54 10.28 -8.55
C SER A 16 10.78 10.27 -7.65
N LYS A 17 11.74 11.19 -7.85
CA LYS A 17 12.94 11.29 -7.02
C LYS A 17 12.62 11.83 -5.64
N THR A 18 11.76 12.85 -5.59
CA THR A 18 11.27 13.45 -4.34
C THR A 18 10.50 12.42 -3.52
N ILE A 19 9.56 11.71 -4.14
CA ILE A 19 8.81 10.64 -3.47
C ILE A 19 9.77 9.54 -2.98
N ALA A 20 10.79 9.17 -3.77
CA ALA A 20 11.78 8.16 -3.37
C ALA A 20 12.60 8.59 -2.16
N SER A 21 13.03 9.85 -2.12
CA SER A 21 13.73 10.42 -0.98
C SER A 21 12.87 10.39 0.29
N MET A 22 11.62 10.84 0.20
CA MET A 22 10.70 10.91 1.35
C MET A 22 10.30 9.53 1.88
N THR A 23 10.07 8.57 0.98
CA THR A 23 9.58 7.23 1.36
C THR A 23 10.70 6.21 1.57
N LYS A 24 11.94 6.55 1.21
CA LYS A 24 13.09 5.63 1.14
C LYS A 24 12.83 4.38 0.30
N LEU A 25 11.86 4.45 -0.63
CA LEU A 25 11.54 3.35 -1.54
C LEU A 25 12.43 3.37 -2.77
N ASN A 26 12.53 2.22 -3.44
CA ASN A 26 13.25 2.12 -4.71
C ASN A 26 12.62 3.06 -5.77
N PRO A 27 13.42 3.97 -6.38
CA PRO A 27 12.93 4.92 -7.39
C PRO A 27 12.27 4.26 -8.60
N TYR A 28 12.75 3.07 -9.00
CA TYR A 28 12.16 2.30 -10.10
C TYR A 28 10.73 1.88 -9.77
N SER A 29 10.50 1.36 -8.55
CA SER A 29 9.18 0.97 -8.07
C SER A 29 8.23 2.16 -8.06
N ILE A 30 8.69 3.33 -7.59
CA ILE A 30 7.88 4.55 -7.59
C ILE A 30 7.51 4.96 -9.01
N THR A 31 8.48 5.01 -9.91
CA THR A 31 8.24 5.39 -11.32
C THR A 31 7.22 4.46 -11.98
N LYS A 32 7.30 3.16 -11.72
CA LYS A 32 6.32 2.17 -12.19
C LYS A 32 4.92 2.41 -11.61
N ASN A 33 4.83 2.78 -10.33
CA ASN A 33 3.56 3.06 -9.66
C ASN A 33 2.93 4.39 -10.12
N LEU A 34 3.73 5.43 -10.32
CA LEU A 34 3.26 6.73 -10.84
C LEU A 34 2.66 6.60 -12.24
N LYS A 35 3.21 5.73 -13.10
CA LYS A 35 2.58 5.40 -14.39
C LYS A 35 1.17 4.81 -14.26
N ASN A 36 0.86 4.21 -13.12
CA ASN A 36 -0.43 3.61 -12.82
C ASN A 36 -1.26 4.44 -11.81
N ILE A 37 -0.88 5.70 -11.55
CA ILE A 37 -1.46 6.51 -10.46
C ILE A 37 -2.97 6.70 -10.60
N LYS A 38 -3.49 6.90 -11.82
CA LYS A 38 -4.93 7.01 -12.08
C LYS A 38 -5.70 5.77 -11.61
N LYS A 39 -5.23 4.58 -12.00
CA LYS A 39 -5.82 3.31 -11.56
C LYS A 39 -5.77 3.13 -10.04
N MET A 40 -4.72 3.66 -9.41
CA MET A 40 -4.58 3.63 -7.95
C MET A 40 -5.55 4.61 -7.28
N GLN A 41 -5.77 5.79 -7.86
CA GLN A 41 -6.77 6.77 -7.39
C GLN A 41 -8.19 6.20 -7.52
N ASP A 42 -8.53 5.61 -8.67
CA ASP A 42 -9.84 4.97 -8.90
C ASP A 42 -10.14 3.83 -7.91
N ARG A 43 -9.08 3.19 -7.39
CA ARG A 43 -9.17 2.08 -6.43
C ARG A 43 -8.77 2.48 -5.01
N LYS A 44 -8.69 3.78 -4.70
CA LYS A 44 -8.17 4.28 -3.41
C LYS A 44 -8.90 3.67 -2.21
N ASP A 45 -10.23 3.60 -2.27
CA ASP A 45 -11.04 3.03 -1.17
C ASP A 45 -10.83 1.53 -1.01
N TYR A 46 -10.72 0.81 -2.14
CA TYR A 46 -10.39 -0.61 -2.12
C TYR A 46 -9.00 -0.84 -1.50
N ILE A 47 -8.00 -0.05 -1.88
CA ILE A 47 -6.64 -0.15 -1.35
C ILE A 47 -6.65 0.07 0.17
N LYS A 48 -7.33 1.11 0.66
CA LYS A 48 -7.49 1.37 2.10
C LYS A 48 -8.14 0.19 2.82
N LYS A 49 -9.25 -0.32 2.30
CA LYS A 49 -9.96 -1.48 2.88
C LYS A 49 -9.09 -2.73 2.90
N PHE A 50 -8.34 -2.98 1.83
CA PHE A 50 -7.41 -4.11 1.75
C PHE A 50 -6.34 -4.05 2.84
N TYR A 51 -5.68 -2.90 3.03
CA TYR A 51 -4.70 -2.74 4.10
C TYR A 51 -5.32 -2.88 5.50
N ASN A 52 -6.53 -2.35 5.73
CA ASN A 52 -7.24 -2.56 7.00
C ASN A 52 -7.52 -4.06 7.25
N ASN A 53 -7.95 -4.80 6.22
CA ASN A 53 -8.18 -6.23 6.34
C ASN A 53 -6.89 -6.99 6.69
N LEU A 54 -5.74 -6.58 6.14
CA LEU A 54 -4.45 -7.16 6.51
C LEU A 54 -4.08 -6.91 7.97
N ILE A 55 -4.31 -5.71 8.49
CA ILE A 55 -4.08 -5.39 9.91
C ILE A 55 -4.99 -6.25 10.80
N VAL A 56 -6.27 -6.37 10.44
CA VAL A 56 -7.22 -7.23 11.17
C VAL A 56 -6.77 -8.69 11.13
N LEU A 57 -6.30 -9.17 9.98
CA LEU A 57 -5.79 -10.53 9.82
C LEU A 57 -4.56 -10.76 10.71
N ASP A 58 -3.58 -9.87 10.67
CA ASP A 58 -2.35 -9.93 11.49
C ASP A 58 -2.69 -9.98 12.99
N ASN A 59 -3.62 -9.14 13.45
CA ASN A 59 -4.09 -9.16 14.84
C ASN A 59 -4.76 -10.49 15.22
N LYS A 60 -5.57 -11.06 14.32
CA LYS A 60 -6.23 -12.35 14.56
C LYS A 60 -5.22 -13.50 14.61
N ILE A 61 -4.18 -13.48 13.77
CA ILE A 61 -3.08 -14.44 13.81
C ILE A 61 -2.35 -14.34 15.15
N LYS A 62 -1.89 -13.14 15.51
CA LYS A 62 -1.13 -12.89 16.74
C LYS A 62 -1.90 -13.20 18.02
N SER A 63 -3.23 -13.05 18.00
CA SER A 63 -4.10 -13.38 19.12
C SER A 63 -4.52 -14.85 19.19
N GLY A 64 -4.02 -15.71 18.29
CA GLY A 64 -4.37 -17.13 18.24
C GLY A 64 -5.83 -17.40 17.84
N LYS A 65 -6.54 -16.38 17.33
CA LYS A 65 -7.95 -16.49 16.91
C LYS A 65 -8.11 -17.13 15.52
N ILE A 66 -7.00 -17.42 14.84
CA ILE A 66 -6.99 -18.14 13.56
C ILE A 66 -6.21 -19.44 13.74
N PRO A 67 -6.84 -20.60 13.48
CA PRO A 67 -6.16 -21.88 13.55
C PRO A 67 -5.14 -22.02 12.40
N ASP A 68 -4.04 -22.72 12.65
CA ASP A 68 -2.97 -22.97 11.67
C ASP A 68 -3.46 -23.61 10.37
N SER A 69 -4.58 -24.36 10.43
CA SER A 69 -5.23 -24.95 9.26
C SER A 69 -5.68 -23.91 8.22
N TYR A 70 -5.89 -22.65 8.63
CA TYR A 70 -6.27 -21.56 7.75
C TYR A 70 -5.15 -21.16 6.76
N PHE A 71 -3.89 -21.52 7.06
CA PHE A 71 -2.73 -21.20 6.22
C PHE A 71 -2.19 -22.39 5.43
N ARG A 72 -2.78 -23.58 5.59
CA ARG A 72 -2.42 -24.80 4.87
C ARG A 72 -3.43 -25.03 3.75
N LEU A 73 -3.22 -24.34 2.63
CA LEU A 73 -3.82 -24.66 1.33
C LEU A 73 -2.86 -25.58 0.56
#